data_AF-A0A4E9FFP8-F1
#
_entry.id   AF-A0A4E9FFP8-F1
#
_cell.length_a   1.000
_cell.length_b   1.000
_cell.length_c   1.000
_cell.angle_alpha   90.00
_cell.angle_beta   90.00
_cell.angle_gamma   90.00
#
_symmetry.space_group_name_H-M   'P 1'
#
loop_
_entity.id
_entity.type
_entity.pdbx_description
1 polymer ?
#
loop_
_entity_poly.entity_id
_entity_poly.type
_entity_poly.pdbx_seq_one_letter_code
_entity_poly.pdbx_strand_id
1 'polypeptide(L)'
;MRNMTHKILFYGQRNSNQFEKIEQFCKPLILSDDQLRRVMQEMHHKMEKGLSDQPDVKSCLKMLPSFVRAIPNGTEKGFSASGVQGKDVVQFLRDACNRRKDIDIDIEALLNDTVGTLMACAFKENTCQIGVILGTDFIRTIYDSQVDERTINPGFHIFEKMISGMYMGELKTMQILEDIGVENITIQDCEIVAYVCSVISTRAAHLTAAGITCLLNRLQKPYVTVGIDGSLFRFHPHFARIMDQKIDQLLPKNLEYQLMLSEDGSGRGAALVAAVARRIKREAREMSKIN
;
A
#
# COMPACT_ATOMS: atom_id res chain seq x y z
N MET A 1 -6.54 33.06 8.22
CA MET A 1 -5.57 32.30 7.40
C MET A 1 -6.33 31.68 6.24
N ARG A 2 -6.01 32.07 5.00
CA ARG A 2 -6.78 31.72 3.80
C ARG A 2 -6.59 30.23 3.49
N ASN A 3 -7.70 29.51 3.30
CA ASN A 3 -7.74 28.18 2.68
C ASN A 3 -7.01 28.24 1.33
N MET A 4 -5.74 27.85 1.30
CA MET A 4 -5.06 27.46 0.07
C MET A 4 -5.58 26.08 -0.33
N THR A 5 -6.83 26.01 -0.78
CA THR A 5 -7.17 24.96 -1.73
C THR A 5 -6.24 25.22 -2.92
N HIS A 6 -5.39 24.24 -3.25
CA HIS A 6 -4.51 24.26 -4.41
C HIS A 6 -5.31 24.60 -5.67
N LYS A 7 -5.50 25.90 -5.93
CA LYS A 7 -5.96 26.40 -7.22
C LYS A 7 -4.74 26.31 -8.11
N ILE A 8 -4.63 25.21 -8.82
CA ILE A 8 -3.68 25.12 -9.92
C ILE A 8 -4.17 26.16 -10.94
N LEU A 9 -3.44 27.27 -11.03
CA LEU A 9 -3.73 28.41 -11.91
C LEU A 9 -3.36 28.02 -13.34
N PHE A 10 -4.34 27.95 -14.23
CA PHE A 10 -4.12 27.67 -15.64
C PHE A 10 -4.76 28.73 -16.55
N TYR A 11 -3.97 29.26 -17.47
CA TYR A 11 -4.31 30.28 -18.46
C TYR A 11 -4.51 29.60 -19.82
N GLY A 12 -5.73 29.60 -20.36
CA GLY A 12 -6.02 29.11 -21.71
C GLY A 12 -7.52 29.13 -21.99
N GLN A 13 -7.91 29.49 -23.22
CA GLN A 13 -9.32 29.52 -23.67
C GLN A 13 -9.91 28.11 -23.65
N ARG A 14 -10.46 27.72 -22.49
CA ARG A 14 -11.15 26.45 -22.29
C ARG A 14 -12.32 26.32 -23.23
N ASN A 15 -12.51 25.14 -23.81
CA ASN A 15 -13.86 24.64 -24.10
C ASN A 15 -14.54 24.36 -22.73
N SER A 16 -14.95 25.44 -22.05
CA SER A 16 -15.23 25.50 -20.60
C SER A 16 -16.22 24.44 -20.13
N ASN A 17 -17.21 24.10 -20.97
CA ASN A 17 -18.28 23.19 -20.64
C ASN A 17 -17.81 21.74 -20.40
N GLN A 18 -16.75 21.27 -21.07
CA GLN A 18 -16.25 19.90 -20.85
C GLN A 18 -15.49 19.78 -19.53
N PHE A 19 -14.58 20.73 -19.26
CA PHE A 19 -13.79 20.72 -18.04
C PHE A 19 -14.69 20.86 -16.79
N GLU A 20 -15.71 21.72 -16.84
CA GLU A 20 -16.70 21.87 -15.77
C GLU A 20 -17.46 20.57 -15.48
N LYS A 21 -17.83 19.80 -16.51
CA LYS A 21 -18.48 18.49 -16.34
C LYS A 21 -17.55 17.50 -15.65
N ILE A 22 -16.28 17.46 -16.02
CA ILE A 22 -15.28 16.60 -15.37
C ILE A 22 -15.07 17.01 -13.92
N GLU A 23 -14.95 18.32 -13.62
CA GLU A 23 -14.84 18.81 -12.25
C GLU A 23 -16.05 18.38 -11.40
N GLN A 24 -17.27 18.48 -11.95
CA GLN A 24 -18.49 18.02 -11.28
C GLN A 24 -18.48 16.52 -11.02
N PHE A 25 -17.99 15.72 -11.98
CA PHE A 25 -17.89 14.27 -11.84
C PHE A 25 -16.83 13.85 -10.79
N CYS A 26 -15.71 14.57 -10.73
CA CYS A 26 -14.63 14.33 -9.78
C CYS A 26 -14.94 14.84 -8.36
N LYS A 27 -15.91 15.76 -8.20
CA LYS A 27 -16.24 16.39 -6.91
C LYS A 27 -16.46 15.38 -5.75
N PRO A 28 -17.19 14.25 -5.91
CA PRO A 28 -17.37 13.27 -4.83
C PRO A 28 -16.09 12.53 -4.42
N LEU A 29 -15.04 12.57 -5.25
CA LEU A 29 -13.76 11.96 -4.94
C LEU A 29 -12.93 12.79 -3.97
N ILE A 30 -13.20 14.10 -3.89
CA ILE A 30 -12.51 15.04 -3.00
C ILE A 30 -13.08 14.90 -1.58
N LEU A 31 -12.26 14.43 -0.65
CA LEU A 31 -12.66 14.17 0.74
C LEU A 31 -12.36 15.38 1.63
N SER A 32 -13.35 15.80 2.43
CA SER A 32 -13.16 16.76 3.50
C SER A 32 -12.53 16.13 4.73
N ASP A 33 -11.94 16.94 5.61
CA ASP A 33 -11.35 16.45 6.86
C ASP A 33 -12.41 15.80 7.76
N ASP A 34 -13.66 16.28 7.77
CA ASP A 34 -14.76 15.65 8.50
C ASP A 34 -15.12 14.27 7.95
N GLN A 35 -15.02 14.07 6.63
CA GLN A 35 -15.22 12.75 6.04
C GLN A 35 -14.07 11.82 6.41
N LEU A 36 -12.83 12.31 6.38
CA LEU A 36 -11.65 11.53 6.80
C LEU A 36 -11.72 11.15 8.28
N ARG A 37 -12.14 12.07 9.16
CA ARG A 37 -12.34 11.78 10.59
C ARG A 37 -13.44 10.74 10.82
N ARG A 38 -14.52 10.76 10.03
CA ARG A 38 -15.54 9.68 10.06
C ARG A 38 -14.96 8.34 9.63
N VAL A 39 -14.16 8.31 8.56
CA VAL A 39 -13.46 7.09 8.13
C VAL A 39 -12.55 6.57 9.25
N MET A 40 -11.80 7.45 9.92
CA MET A 40 -10.94 7.07 11.05
C MET A 40 -11.74 6.48 12.22
N GLN A 41 -12.88 7.09 12.58
CA GLN A 41 -13.76 6.60 13.65
C GLN A 41 -14.34 5.22 13.32
N GLU A 42 -14.85 5.04 12.11
CA GLU A 42 -15.35 3.74 11.65
C GLU A 42 -14.24 2.70 11.63
N MET A 43 -13.07 3.03 11.08
CA MET A 43 -11.91 2.14 11.09
C MET A 43 -11.54 1.73 12.52
N HIS A 44 -11.47 2.69 13.46
CA HIS A 44 -11.18 2.42 14.86
C HIS A 44 -12.20 1.45 15.48
N HIS A 45 -13.49 1.73 15.29
CA HIS A 45 -14.58 0.88 15.77
C HIS A 45 -14.54 -0.54 15.19
N LYS A 46 -14.25 -0.67 13.89
CA LYS A 46 -14.11 -1.97 13.24
C LYS A 46 -12.87 -2.72 13.71
N MET A 47 -11.78 -2.02 14.05
CA MET A 47 -10.61 -2.62 14.69
C MET A 47 -10.95 -3.17 16.08
N GLU A 48 -11.64 -2.41 16.92
CA GLU A 48 -12.09 -2.88 18.24
C GLU A 48 -12.94 -4.16 18.11
N LYS A 49 -13.92 -4.15 17.21
CA LYS A 49 -14.73 -5.33 16.94
C LYS A 49 -13.91 -6.49 16.39
N GLY A 50 -12.88 -6.21 15.60
CA GLY A 50 -12.01 -7.23 15.01
C GLY A 50 -11.05 -7.86 16.02
N LEU A 51 -10.74 -7.16 17.12
CA LEU A 51 -9.91 -7.62 18.24
C LEU A 51 -10.72 -8.26 19.38
N SER A 52 -12.06 -8.14 19.33
CA SER A 52 -12.94 -8.74 20.32
C SER A 52 -12.96 -10.27 20.19
N ASP A 53 -12.79 -10.97 21.32
CA ASP A 53 -12.90 -12.43 21.41
C ASP A 53 -14.36 -12.93 21.51
N GLN A 54 -15.34 -12.01 21.56
CA GLN A 54 -16.75 -12.39 21.67
C GLN A 54 -17.28 -13.04 20.38
N PRO A 55 -17.92 -14.23 20.46
CA PRO A 55 -18.29 -15.04 19.29
C PRO A 55 -19.40 -14.41 18.41
N ASP A 56 -20.20 -13.51 18.96
CA ASP A 56 -21.28 -12.78 18.28
C ASP A 56 -20.81 -11.46 17.65
N VAL A 57 -19.61 -10.98 18.00
CA VAL A 57 -19.04 -9.75 17.45
C VAL A 57 -18.36 -10.03 16.12
N LYS A 58 -18.99 -9.59 15.02
CA LYS A 58 -18.42 -9.68 13.67
C LYS A 58 -17.89 -8.33 13.20
N SER A 59 -16.68 -8.33 12.65
CA SER A 59 -16.08 -7.18 11.97
C SER A 59 -15.75 -7.50 10.51
N CYS A 60 -15.94 -6.53 9.63
CA CYS A 60 -15.41 -6.59 8.26
C CYS A 60 -13.88 -6.39 8.23
N LEU A 61 -13.33 -5.68 9.22
CA LEU A 61 -11.90 -5.52 9.43
C LEU A 61 -11.43 -6.60 10.41
N LYS A 62 -11.08 -7.77 9.87
CA LYS A 62 -10.56 -8.88 10.68
C LYS A 62 -9.15 -8.51 11.15
N MET A 63 -8.96 -8.42 12.46
CA MET A 63 -7.65 -8.16 13.06
C MET A 63 -6.93 -9.50 13.23
N LEU A 64 -6.37 -9.99 12.12
CA LEU A 64 -5.74 -11.29 12.05
C LEU A 64 -4.30 -11.20 12.56
N PRO A 65 -3.83 -12.19 13.34
CA PRO A 65 -2.42 -12.38 13.59
C PRO A 65 -1.64 -12.54 12.29
N SER A 66 -0.46 -11.96 12.30
CA SER A 66 0.45 -11.85 11.18
C SER A 66 1.01 -13.16 10.64
N PHE A 67 0.85 -14.25 11.40
CA PHE A 67 1.32 -15.60 11.06
C PHE A 67 0.16 -16.52 10.71
N VAL A 68 0.43 -17.54 9.89
CA VAL A 68 -0.56 -18.58 9.53
C VAL A 68 -1.03 -19.27 10.80
N ARG A 69 -2.32 -19.11 11.14
CA ARG A 69 -2.91 -19.63 12.38
C ARG A 69 -3.43 -21.05 12.28
N ALA A 70 -3.77 -21.47 11.07
CA ALA A 70 -4.48 -22.72 10.83
C ALA A 70 -4.24 -23.18 9.40
N ILE A 71 -4.43 -24.48 9.22
CA ILE A 71 -4.49 -25.13 7.91
C ILE A 71 -5.66 -24.51 7.13
N PRO A 72 -5.49 -24.13 5.85
CA PRO A 72 -6.55 -23.57 5.04
C PRO A 72 -7.75 -24.51 5.00
N ASN A 73 -8.97 -23.99 5.12
CA ASN A 73 -10.17 -24.82 5.18
C ASN A 73 -11.17 -24.56 4.04
N GLY A 74 -10.79 -23.73 3.06
CA GLY A 74 -11.56 -23.45 1.86
C GLY A 74 -12.63 -22.36 2.05
N THR A 75 -12.71 -21.74 3.22
CA THR A 75 -13.65 -20.64 3.52
C THR A 75 -13.00 -19.25 3.42
N GLU A 76 -11.72 -19.20 3.04
CA GLU A 76 -10.96 -17.96 2.86
C GLU A 76 -11.53 -17.13 1.69
N LYS A 77 -11.46 -15.79 1.78
CA LYS A 77 -11.96 -14.87 0.75
C LYS A 77 -10.80 -14.04 0.17
N GLY A 78 -10.78 -13.84 -1.14
CA GLY A 78 -9.79 -13.02 -1.86
C GLY A 78 -9.10 -13.81 -2.97
N PHE A 79 -8.00 -14.48 -2.63
CA PHE A 79 -7.25 -15.33 -3.55
C PHE A 79 -7.49 -16.81 -3.22
N SER A 80 -7.84 -17.61 -4.22
CA SER A 80 -7.99 -19.07 -4.07
C SER A 80 -6.86 -19.79 -4.77
N ALA A 81 -5.99 -20.45 -4.00
CA ALA A 81 -5.18 -21.53 -4.52
C ALA A 81 -6.01 -22.82 -4.42
N SER A 82 -6.32 -23.47 -5.54
CA SER A 82 -6.99 -24.77 -5.49
C SER A 82 -6.04 -25.84 -4.94
N GLY A 83 -6.59 -26.83 -4.23
CA GLY A 83 -5.80 -27.96 -3.71
C GLY A 83 -5.01 -27.69 -2.43
N VAL A 84 -5.05 -26.49 -1.84
CA VAL A 84 -4.39 -26.19 -0.54
C VAL A 84 -5.34 -26.34 0.65
N GLN A 85 -6.63 -26.58 0.41
CA GLN A 85 -7.62 -26.83 1.46
C GLN A 85 -7.26 -28.11 2.22
N GLY A 86 -7.16 -28.01 3.54
CA GLY A 86 -6.76 -29.07 4.45
C GLY A 86 -5.24 -29.33 4.44
N LYS A 87 -4.42 -28.47 3.83
CA LYS A 87 -2.99 -28.72 3.64
C LYS A 87 -2.11 -27.69 4.34
N ASP A 88 -1.02 -28.16 4.95
CA ASP A 88 -0.01 -27.27 5.49
C ASP A 88 0.73 -26.57 4.34
N VAL A 89 0.52 -25.25 4.21
CA VAL A 89 1.13 -24.42 3.17
C VAL A 89 2.66 -24.37 3.28
N VAL A 90 3.21 -24.47 4.51
CA VAL A 90 4.66 -24.52 4.74
C VAL A 90 5.20 -25.86 4.25
N GLN A 91 4.47 -26.94 4.50
CA GLN A 91 4.85 -28.26 3.98
C GLN A 91 4.78 -28.29 2.44
N PHE A 92 3.77 -27.67 1.83
CA PHE A 92 3.68 -27.55 0.37
C PHE A 92 4.85 -26.78 -0.23
N LEU A 93 5.27 -25.69 0.42
CA LEU A 93 6.45 -24.96 0.00
C LEU A 93 7.72 -25.83 0.12
N ARG A 94 7.88 -26.55 1.24
CA ARG A 94 8.99 -27.48 1.45
C ARG A 94 9.01 -28.60 0.40
N ASP A 95 7.86 -29.20 0.10
CA ASP A 95 7.73 -30.22 -0.93
C ASP A 95 8.04 -29.67 -2.32
N ALA A 96 7.64 -28.42 -2.62
CA ALA A 96 7.96 -27.75 -3.87
C ALA A 96 9.47 -27.49 -4.03
N CYS A 97 10.13 -27.07 -2.95
CA CYS A 97 11.58 -26.94 -2.91
C CYS A 97 12.26 -28.30 -3.10
N ASN A 98 11.83 -29.35 -2.41
CA ASN A 98 12.39 -30.70 -2.54
C ASN A 98 12.21 -31.31 -3.95
N ARG A 99 11.13 -30.97 -4.66
CA ARG A 99 10.94 -31.38 -6.06
C ARG A 99 11.99 -30.76 -6.99
N ARG A 100 12.53 -29.60 -6.61
CA ARG A 100 13.64 -28.95 -7.31
C ARG A 100 14.97 -29.47 -6.79
N LYS A 101 15.64 -30.30 -7.60
CA LYS A 101 16.96 -30.86 -7.26
C LYS A 101 18.09 -29.83 -7.21
N ASP A 102 17.81 -28.60 -7.64
CA ASP A 102 18.74 -27.49 -7.72
C ASP A 102 18.54 -26.46 -6.59
N ILE A 103 17.64 -26.72 -5.64
CA ILE A 103 17.40 -25.86 -4.49
C ILE A 103 17.54 -26.66 -3.19
N ASP A 104 18.54 -26.33 -2.39
CA ASP A 104 18.73 -26.84 -1.03
C ASP A 104 18.43 -25.72 -0.02
N ILE A 105 17.15 -25.57 0.37
CA ILE A 105 16.70 -24.56 1.33
C ILE A 105 15.77 -25.17 2.38
N ASP A 106 15.92 -24.72 3.63
CA ASP A 106 14.93 -24.98 4.68
C ASP A 106 14.03 -23.76 4.86
N ILE A 107 12.74 -24.01 5.03
CA ILE A 107 11.74 -22.98 5.26
C ILE A 107 11.67 -22.69 6.76
N GLU A 108 12.38 -21.64 7.16
CA GLU A 108 12.45 -21.21 8.56
C GLU A 108 11.25 -20.35 8.99
N ALA A 109 10.77 -19.49 8.07
CA ALA A 109 9.67 -18.56 8.33
C ALA A 109 8.85 -18.31 7.06
N LEU A 110 7.54 -18.14 7.24
CA LEU A 110 6.61 -17.67 6.22
C LEU A 110 5.81 -16.50 6.82
N LEU A 111 5.86 -15.34 6.17
CA LEU A 111 5.30 -14.08 6.64
C LEU A 111 4.71 -13.30 5.49
N ASN A 112 3.77 -12.42 5.80
CA ASN A 112 3.22 -11.49 4.81
C ASN A 112 4.17 -10.29 4.58
N ASP A 113 3.95 -9.61 3.46
CA ASP A 113 4.75 -8.47 3.00
C ASP A 113 4.77 -7.31 4.01
N THR A 114 3.61 -7.01 4.61
CA THR A 114 3.44 -5.96 5.64
C THR A 114 4.29 -6.24 6.88
N VAL A 115 4.38 -7.50 7.30
CA VAL A 115 5.16 -7.95 8.45
C VAL A 115 6.64 -7.91 8.12
N GLY A 116 7.03 -8.33 6.92
CA GLY A 116 8.40 -8.20 6.45
C GLY A 116 8.84 -6.74 6.52
N THR A 117 8.05 -5.85 5.93
CA THR A 117 8.25 -4.40 5.96
C THR A 117 8.35 -3.86 7.39
N LEU A 118 7.40 -4.20 8.26
CA LEU A 118 7.43 -3.77 9.67
C LEU A 118 8.72 -4.23 10.36
N MET A 119 9.11 -5.50 10.18
CA MET A 119 10.28 -6.07 10.85
C MET A 119 11.59 -5.50 10.32
N ALA A 120 11.71 -5.27 9.01
CA ALA A 120 12.87 -4.62 8.41
C ALA A 120 13.02 -3.19 8.92
N CYS A 121 11.92 -2.44 8.93
CA CYS A 121 11.92 -1.07 9.43
C CYS A 121 12.18 -1.01 10.94
N ALA A 122 11.57 -1.88 11.74
CA ALA A 122 11.77 -1.96 13.18
C ALA A 122 13.19 -2.35 13.59
N PHE A 123 13.88 -3.12 12.75
CA PHE A 123 15.28 -3.45 12.97
C PHE A 123 16.22 -2.26 12.74
N LYS A 124 15.92 -1.43 11.73
CA LYS A 124 16.68 -0.21 11.45
C LYS A 124 16.34 0.90 12.45
N GLU A 125 15.07 1.06 12.77
CA GLU A 125 14.53 2.07 13.67
C GLU A 125 13.56 1.43 14.65
N ASN A 126 13.96 1.29 15.90
CA ASN A 126 13.16 0.63 16.94
C ASN A 126 11.83 1.35 17.26
N THR A 127 11.71 2.62 16.86
CA THR A 127 10.49 3.42 16.94
C THR A 127 9.47 3.02 15.87
N CYS A 128 9.82 2.15 14.91
CA CYS A 128 8.90 1.67 13.91
C CYS A 128 7.88 0.69 14.51
N GLN A 129 6.61 1.06 14.43
CA GLN A 129 5.50 0.30 15.03
C GLN A 129 4.36 0.04 14.05
N ILE A 130 4.44 0.63 12.85
CA ILE A 130 3.44 0.47 11.78
C ILE A 130 4.19 0.11 10.51
N GLY A 131 3.77 -0.97 9.84
CA GLY A 131 4.18 -1.31 8.48
C GLY A 131 3.00 -1.09 7.52
N VAL A 132 3.25 -0.42 6.39
CA VAL A 132 2.24 -0.11 5.36
C VAL A 132 2.77 -0.53 3.99
N ILE A 133 1.95 -1.26 3.23
CA ILE A 133 2.24 -1.61 1.85
C ILE A 133 1.43 -0.70 0.92
N LEU A 134 2.12 0.08 0.09
CA LEU A 134 1.56 0.98 -0.92
C LEU A 134 2.01 0.51 -2.32
N GLY A 135 1.58 -0.69 -2.69
CA GLY A 135 1.82 -1.27 -4.01
C GLY A 135 0.78 -0.86 -5.04
N THR A 136 1.17 -0.86 -6.31
CA THR A 136 0.25 -0.70 -7.46
C THR A 136 -0.05 -2.01 -8.18
N ASP A 137 0.57 -3.11 -7.76
CA ASP A 137 0.60 -4.35 -8.54
C ASP A 137 -0.78 -4.97 -8.75
N PHE A 138 -1.70 -4.73 -7.80
CA PHE A 138 -3.09 -5.18 -7.85
C PHE A 138 -4.01 -4.33 -8.73
N ILE A 139 -3.56 -3.14 -9.16
CA ILE A 139 -4.39 -2.18 -9.91
C ILE A 139 -4.16 -2.33 -11.43
N ARG A 140 -3.15 -3.11 -11.85
CA ARG A 140 -2.81 -3.25 -13.27
C ARG A 140 -3.99 -3.79 -14.08
N THR A 141 -4.35 -3.02 -15.08
CA THR A 141 -5.31 -3.36 -16.13
C THR A 141 -4.59 -3.98 -17.32
N ILE A 142 -5.36 -4.55 -18.25
CA ILE A 142 -4.83 -5.01 -19.53
C ILE A 142 -4.19 -3.87 -20.34
N TYR A 143 -4.64 -2.62 -20.13
CA TYR A 143 -4.09 -1.45 -20.81
C TYR A 143 -2.72 -1.08 -20.25
N ASP A 144 -2.54 -1.18 -18.93
CA ASP A 144 -1.24 -0.96 -18.29
C ASP A 144 -0.19 -1.97 -18.81
N SER A 145 -0.59 -3.24 -18.99
CA SER A 145 0.28 -4.26 -19.61
C SER A 145 0.62 -3.93 -21.07
N GLN A 146 -0.36 -3.47 -21.86
CA GLN A 146 -0.13 -3.10 -23.27
C GLN A 146 0.80 -1.89 -23.40
N VAL A 147 0.65 -0.87 -22.54
CA VAL A 147 1.56 0.27 -22.50
C VAL A 147 2.96 -0.20 -22.13
N ASP A 148 3.09 -1.01 -21.08
CA ASP A 148 4.37 -1.53 -20.62
C ASP A 148 5.12 -2.34 -21.71
N GLU A 149 4.41 -3.25 -22.39
CA GLU A 149 4.93 -4.10 -23.48
C GLU A 149 5.41 -3.30 -24.70
N ARG A 150 4.83 -2.13 -24.97
CA ARG A 150 5.20 -1.27 -26.10
C ARG A 150 6.40 -0.37 -25.81
N THR A 151 6.80 -0.24 -24.54
CA THR A 151 7.95 0.61 -24.18
C THR A 151 9.30 -0.06 -24.41
N ILE A 152 10.37 0.74 -24.39
CA ILE A 152 11.76 0.27 -24.55
C ILE A 152 12.16 -0.75 -23.46
N ASN A 153 11.61 -0.64 -22.25
CA ASN A 153 11.98 -1.47 -21.10
C ASN A 153 10.75 -2.14 -20.45
N PRO A 154 10.10 -3.14 -21.08
CA PRO A 154 8.98 -3.85 -20.48
C PRO A 154 9.34 -4.43 -19.11
N GLY A 155 8.45 -4.32 -18.13
CA GLY A 155 8.65 -4.75 -16.76
C GLY A 155 9.38 -3.76 -15.85
N PHE A 156 9.92 -2.65 -16.38
CA PHE A 156 10.64 -1.63 -15.61
C PHE A 156 9.93 -0.28 -15.61
N HIS A 157 10.01 0.48 -14.51
CA HIS A 157 9.38 1.79 -14.36
C HIS A 157 7.88 1.78 -14.69
N ILE A 158 7.22 0.64 -14.44
CA ILE A 158 5.80 0.41 -14.76
C ILE A 158 4.93 1.49 -14.13
N PHE A 159 5.28 1.90 -12.91
CA PHE A 159 4.57 2.97 -12.22
C PHE A 159 4.70 4.30 -12.94
N GLU A 160 5.93 4.72 -13.28
CA GLU A 160 6.13 5.92 -14.08
C GLU A 160 5.33 5.83 -15.38
N LYS A 161 5.26 4.68 -16.06
CA LYS A 161 4.44 4.52 -17.27
C LYS A 161 2.94 4.71 -17.01
N MET A 162 2.41 4.20 -15.89
CA MET A 162 0.99 4.31 -15.53
C MET A 162 0.57 5.74 -15.14
N ILE A 163 1.43 6.51 -14.47
CA ILE A 163 1.10 7.86 -13.95
C ILE A 163 1.77 9.03 -14.69
N SER A 164 2.66 8.76 -15.65
CA SER A 164 3.48 9.79 -16.32
C SER A 164 2.67 10.94 -16.91
N GLY A 165 1.41 10.68 -17.25
CA GLY A 165 0.50 11.69 -17.78
C GLY A 165 0.19 12.87 -16.85
N MET A 166 0.51 12.80 -15.55
CA MET A 166 0.25 13.93 -14.66
C MET A 166 1.47 14.86 -14.46
N TYR A 167 2.69 14.35 -14.61
CA TYR A 167 3.87 15.03 -14.01
C TYR A 167 5.02 15.30 -14.94
N MET A 168 5.00 14.69 -16.12
CA MET A 168 6.11 14.81 -17.05
C MET A 168 5.83 15.85 -18.17
N GLY A 169 4.77 16.64 -18.01
CA GLY A 169 4.28 17.61 -19.00
C GLY A 169 3.26 17.00 -19.97
N GLU A 170 2.49 17.87 -20.60
CA GLU A 170 1.40 17.57 -21.54
C GLU A 170 1.86 16.65 -22.67
N LEU A 171 3.15 16.71 -23.03
CA LEU A 171 3.80 15.88 -24.05
C LEU A 171 3.85 14.39 -23.66
N LYS A 172 4.16 14.05 -22.40
CA LYS A 172 4.20 12.63 -22.00
C LYS A 172 2.79 12.07 -21.85
N THR A 173 1.84 12.88 -21.39
CA THR A 173 0.41 12.50 -21.38
C THR A 173 -0.05 12.21 -22.79
N MET A 174 0.29 13.09 -23.74
CA MET A 174 -0.07 12.92 -25.14
C MET A 174 0.53 11.63 -25.69
N GLN A 175 1.82 11.36 -25.44
CA GLN A 175 2.45 10.11 -25.86
C GLN A 175 1.76 8.87 -25.28
N ILE A 176 1.42 8.86 -23.99
CA ILE A 176 0.71 7.73 -23.37
C ILE A 176 -0.67 7.54 -24.02
N LEU A 177 -1.38 8.64 -24.26
CA LEU A 177 -2.69 8.61 -24.91
C LEU A 177 -2.58 8.08 -26.35
N GLU A 178 -1.53 8.46 -27.09
CA GLU A 178 -1.23 7.91 -28.43
C GLU A 178 -0.91 6.42 -28.34
N ASP A 179 -0.07 6.02 -27.38
CA ASP A 179 0.35 4.63 -27.17
C ASP A 179 -0.83 3.70 -26.83
N ILE A 180 -1.89 4.20 -26.16
CA ILE A 180 -3.12 3.44 -25.92
C ILE A 180 -4.13 3.53 -27.08
N GLY A 181 -3.80 4.25 -28.15
CA GLY A 181 -4.63 4.36 -29.36
C GLY A 181 -5.72 5.43 -29.31
N VAL A 182 -5.58 6.46 -28.46
CA VAL A 182 -6.44 7.64 -28.55
C VAL A 182 -5.97 8.49 -29.73
N GLU A 183 -6.84 8.69 -30.71
CA GLU A 183 -6.58 9.54 -31.87
C GLU A 183 -7.06 10.98 -31.62
N ASN A 184 -6.47 11.95 -32.32
CA ASN A 184 -6.85 13.38 -32.26
C ASN A 184 -6.74 14.03 -30.86
N ILE A 185 -5.70 13.66 -30.10
CA ILE A 185 -5.48 14.16 -28.74
C ILE A 185 -5.19 15.66 -28.76
N THR A 186 -5.91 16.39 -27.91
CA THR A 186 -5.66 17.82 -27.68
C THR A 186 -4.90 18.04 -26.37
N ILE A 187 -4.29 19.22 -26.23
CA ILE A 187 -3.69 19.66 -24.95
C ILE A 187 -4.75 19.64 -23.83
N GLN A 188 -5.99 20.01 -24.14
CA GLN A 188 -7.10 19.99 -23.18
C GLN A 188 -7.42 18.57 -22.70
N ASP A 189 -7.29 17.55 -23.55
CA ASP A 189 -7.46 16.15 -23.12
C ASP A 189 -6.36 15.73 -22.15
N CYS A 190 -5.11 16.11 -22.43
CA CYS A 190 -3.99 15.88 -21.51
C CYS A 190 -4.21 16.56 -20.15
N GLU A 191 -4.69 17.80 -20.14
CA GLU A 191 -5.04 18.54 -18.92
C GLU A 191 -6.16 17.85 -18.13
N ILE A 192 -7.19 17.33 -18.81
CA ILE A 192 -8.28 16.59 -18.19
C ILE A 192 -7.76 15.31 -17.55
N VAL A 193 -6.94 14.54 -18.26
CA VAL A 193 -6.35 13.30 -17.73
C VAL A 193 -5.48 13.59 -16.51
N ALA A 194 -4.60 14.59 -16.59
CA ALA A 194 -3.76 15.02 -15.48
C ALA A 194 -4.62 15.43 -14.27
N TYR A 195 -5.69 16.18 -14.48
CA TYR A 195 -6.62 16.57 -13.42
C TYR A 195 -7.29 15.35 -12.77
N VAL A 196 -7.83 14.41 -13.54
CA VAL A 196 -8.50 13.21 -13.01
C VAL A 196 -7.51 12.37 -12.19
N CYS A 197 -6.30 12.13 -12.71
CA CYS A 197 -5.25 11.42 -11.99
C CYS A 197 -4.86 12.14 -10.68
N SER A 198 -4.83 13.47 -10.68
CA SER A 198 -4.55 14.27 -9.48
C SER A 198 -5.58 14.05 -8.38
N VAL A 199 -6.85 14.01 -8.74
CA VAL A 199 -7.95 13.84 -7.80
C VAL A 199 -7.93 12.43 -7.21
N ILE A 200 -7.70 11.42 -8.05
CA ILE A 200 -7.66 10.01 -7.62
C ILE A 200 -6.46 9.76 -6.70
N SER A 201 -5.25 10.18 -7.11
CA SER A 201 -4.03 9.99 -6.32
C SER A 201 -4.09 10.75 -4.99
N THR A 202 -4.62 11.99 -4.99
CA THR A 202 -4.84 12.78 -3.77
C THR A 202 -5.83 12.10 -2.84
N ARG A 203 -6.94 11.57 -3.36
CA ARG A 203 -7.93 10.83 -2.56
C ARG A 203 -7.29 9.60 -1.91
N ALA A 204 -6.53 8.82 -2.68
CA ALA A 204 -5.84 7.64 -2.18
C ALA A 204 -4.84 8.02 -1.06
N ALA A 205 -4.02 9.05 -1.28
CA ALA A 205 -3.09 9.57 -0.27
C ALA A 205 -3.82 10.01 1.01
N HIS A 206 -4.94 10.72 0.90
CA HIS A 206 -5.74 11.15 2.05
C HIS A 206 -6.37 9.98 2.82
N LEU A 207 -6.86 8.95 2.13
CA LEU A 207 -7.41 7.75 2.78
C LEU A 207 -6.32 6.95 3.51
N THR A 208 -5.15 6.80 2.89
CA THR A 208 -3.99 6.18 3.54
C THR A 208 -3.55 6.98 4.76
N ALA A 209 -3.47 8.31 4.63
CA ALA A 209 -3.16 9.22 5.73
C ALA A 209 -4.16 9.07 6.90
N ALA A 210 -5.46 8.99 6.60
CA ALA A 210 -6.49 8.74 7.61
C ALA A 210 -6.29 7.39 8.30
N GLY A 211 -5.97 6.33 7.54
CA GLY A 211 -5.67 5.01 8.10
C GLY A 211 -4.45 5.02 9.03
N ILE A 212 -3.34 5.62 8.60
CA ILE A 212 -2.13 5.78 9.41
C ILE A 212 -2.42 6.61 10.66
N THR A 213 -3.10 7.74 10.52
CA THR A 213 -3.47 8.61 11.65
C THR A 213 -4.35 7.88 12.66
N CYS A 214 -5.27 7.04 12.20
CA CYS A 214 -6.10 6.19 13.07
C CYS A 214 -5.22 5.23 13.90
N LEU A 215 -4.21 4.61 13.29
CA LEU A 215 -3.28 3.72 13.98
C LEU A 215 -2.38 4.49 14.96
N LEU A 216 -1.84 5.64 14.57
CA LEU A 216 -1.04 6.50 15.46
C LEU A 216 -1.84 6.91 16.70
N ASN A 217 -3.10 7.33 16.50
CA ASN A 217 -4.02 7.66 17.59
C ASN A 217 -4.37 6.46 18.47
N ARG A 218 -4.39 5.24 17.92
CA ARG A 218 -4.61 4.02 18.70
C ARG A 218 -3.38 3.66 19.54
N LEU A 219 -2.17 3.82 19.00
CA LEU A 219 -0.92 3.47 19.67
C LEU A 219 -0.63 4.36 20.88
N GLN A 220 -1.01 5.64 20.83
CA GLN A 220 -0.74 6.63 21.90
C GLN A 220 0.72 6.63 22.36
N LYS A 221 1.66 6.47 21.42
CA LYS A 221 3.10 6.56 21.68
C LYS A 221 3.59 7.96 21.30
N PRO A 222 4.52 8.57 22.09
CA PRO A 222 4.98 9.93 21.83
C PRO A 222 5.57 10.11 20.43
N TYR A 223 6.32 9.11 19.96
CA TYR A 223 6.94 9.12 18.64
C TYR A 223 6.84 7.74 18.00
N VAL A 224 6.37 7.68 16.75
CA VAL A 224 6.24 6.44 15.97
C VAL A 224 6.81 6.61 14.57
N THR A 225 7.68 5.68 14.18
CA THR A 225 8.07 5.52 12.78
C THR A 225 7.06 4.64 12.05
N VAL A 226 6.67 5.06 10.84
CA VAL A 226 5.81 4.30 9.93
C VAL A 226 6.68 3.79 8.78
N GLY A 227 6.94 2.49 8.77
CA GLY A 227 7.63 1.82 7.68
C GLY A 227 6.71 1.65 6.48
N ILE A 228 7.14 2.12 5.32
CA ILE A 228 6.35 2.09 4.08
C ILE A 228 7.13 1.36 3.00
N ASP A 229 6.55 0.31 2.44
CA ASP A 229 7.06 -0.36 1.24
C ASP A 229 6.07 -0.20 0.09
N GLY A 230 6.56 -0.11 -1.13
CA GLY A 230 5.74 -0.06 -2.34
C GLY A 230 6.09 1.08 -3.31
N SER A 231 5.87 0.78 -4.59
CA SER A 231 6.16 1.63 -5.74
C SER A 231 5.44 2.98 -5.70
N LEU A 232 4.20 3.02 -5.20
CA LEU A 232 3.40 4.25 -5.18
C LEU A 232 4.05 5.32 -4.30
N PHE A 233 4.54 4.93 -3.13
CA PHE A 233 5.23 5.85 -2.24
C PHE A 233 6.58 6.29 -2.78
N ARG A 234 7.30 5.36 -3.44
CA ARG A 234 8.65 5.59 -3.97
C ARG A 234 8.68 6.46 -5.23
N PHE A 235 7.77 6.23 -6.16
CA PHE A 235 7.87 6.77 -7.52
C PHE A 235 6.83 7.86 -7.83
N HIS A 236 5.75 7.99 -7.04
CA HIS A 236 4.78 9.07 -7.28
C HIS A 236 5.27 10.39 -6.71
N PRO A 237 5.46 11.43 -7.54
CA PRO A 237 6.19 12.64 -7.15
C PRO A 237 5.52 13.46 -6.05
N HIS A 238 4.22 13.27 -5.82
CA HIS A 238 3.47 14.00 -4.79
C HIS A 238 2.79 13.11 -3.76
N PHE A 239 2.81 11.77 -3.90
CA PHE A 239 1.95 10.92 -3.05
C PHE A 239 2.44 10.95 -1.61
N ALA A 240 3.75 10.74 -1.44
CA ALA A 240 4.40 10.83 -0.14
C ALA A 240 4.13 12.18 0.54
N ARG A 241 4.36 13.29 -0.18
CA ARG A 241 4.14 14.65 0.35
C ARG A 241 2.68 14.92 0.72
N ILE A 242 1.73 14.57 -0.14
CA ILE A 242 0.29 14.80 0.12
C ILE A 242 -0.17 13.97 1.31
N MET A 243 0.25 12.71 1.38
CA MET A 243 -0.08 11.82 2.49
C MET A 243 0.49 12.36 3.80
N ASP A 244 1.78 12.73 3.81
CA ASP A 244 2.48 13.27 4.97
C ASP A 244 1.79 14.55 5.49
N GLN A 245 1.56 15.53 4.60
CA GLN A 245 0.83 16.76 4.95
C GLN A 245 -0.56 16.49 5.51
N LYS A 246 -1.25 15.44 5.02
CA LYS A 246 -2.59 15.10 5.51
C LYS A 246 -2.53 14.40 6.88
N ILE A 247 -1.52 13.57 7.15
CA ILE A 247 -1.31 13.00 8.49
C ILE A 247 -1.08 14.14 9.48
N ASP A 248 -0.17 15.07 9.20
CA ASP A 248 0.11 16.26 10.03
C ASP A 248 -1.12 17.12 10.36
N GLN A 249 -2.06 17.21 9.43
CA GLN A 249 -3.31 17.94 9.60
C GLN A 249 -4.32 17.20 10.48
N LEU A 250 -4.38 15.87 10.39
CA LEU A 250 -5.36 15.05 11.10
C LEU A 250 -4.88 14.63 12.50
N LEU A 251 -3.56 14.50 12.68
CA LEU A 251 -2.93 13.99 13.90
C LEU A 251 -3.02 15.00 15.07
N PRO A 252 -3.34 14.54 16.29
CA PRO A 252 -3.23 15.34 17.50
C PRO A 252 -1.81 15.85 17.72
N LYS A 253 -1.67 17.09 18.21
CA LYS A 253 -0.37 17.77 18.35
C LYS A 253 0.55 17.20 19.45
N ASN A 254 0.04 16.28 20.27
CA ASN A 254 0.81 15.59 21.30
C ASN A 254 1.47 14.29 20.80
N LEU A 255 1.26 13.92 19.54
CA LEU A 255 1.85 12.75 18.92
C LEU A 255 2.75 13.19 17.76
N GLU A 256 3.91 12.56 17.66
CA GLU A 256 4.87 12.78 16.59
C GLU A 256 5.08 11.50 15.78
N TYR A 257 5.45 11.67 14.51
CA TYR A 257 5.71 10.55 13.63
C TYR A 257 6.75 10.90 12.57
N GLN A 258 7.27 9.87 11.92
CA GLN A 258 7.98 10.01 10.65
C GLN A 258 7.61 8.87 9.71
N LEU A 259 7.73 9.13 8.41
CA LEU A 259 7.58 8.12 7.37
C LEU A 259 8.96 7.62 6.95
N MET A 260 9.15 6.30 6.91
CA MET A 260 10.40 5.68 6.48
C MET A 260 10.15 4.76 5.29
N LEU A 261 10.75 5.06 4.15
CA LEU A 261 10.77 4.15 3.01
C LEU A 261 11.58 2.90 3.37
N SER A 262 10.98 1.74 3.14
CA SER A 262 11.64 0.45 3.26
C SER A 262 12.26 0.05 1.92
N GLU A 263 13.58 0.00 1.86
CA GLU A 263 14.29 -0.56 0.71
C GLU A 263 14.36 -2.08 0.84
N ASP A 264 13.52 -2.79 0.09
CA ASP A 264 13.39 -4.25 0.13
C ASP A 264 12.98 -4.78 1.52
N GLY A 265 11.87 -4.24 2.03
CA GLY A 265 11.39 -4.52 3.39
C GLY A 265 11.02 -5.98 3.60
N SER A 266 10.41 -6.58 2.59
CA SER A 266 9.95 -7.96 2.67
C SER A 266 11.09 -8.97 2.70
N GLY A 267 12.11 -8.81 1.84
CA GLY A 267 13.30 -9.66 1.83
C GLY A 267 14.11 -9.57 3.12
N ARG A 268 14.43 -8.35 3.56
CA ARG A 268 15.20 -8.11 4.80
C ARG A 268 14.43 -8.54 6.04
N GLY A 269 13.13 -8.25 6.08
CA GLY A 269 12.25 -8.66 7.16
C GLY A 269 12.14 -10.17 7.27
N ALA A 270 12.01 -10.86 6.14
CA ALA A 270 11.97 -12.32 6.11
C ALA A 270 13.29 -12.95 6.61
N ALA A 271 14.43 -12.42 6.17
CA ALA A 271 15.74 -12.87 6.63
C ALA A 271 15.90 -12.68 8.15
N LEU A 272 15.49 -11.52 8.67
CA LEU A 272 15.52 -11.24 10.10
C LEU A 272 14.62 -12.19 10.90
N VAL A 273 13.36 -12.37 10.46
CA VAL A 273 12.41 -13.27 11.13
C VAL A 273 12.91 -14.71 11.09
N ALA A 274 13.48 -15.17 9.98
CA ALA A 274 14.09 -16.48 9.86
C ALA A 274 15.28 -16.66 10.83
N ALA A 275 16.16 -15.66 10.94
CA ALA A 275 17.29 -15.69 11.87
C ALA A 275 16.83 -15.79 13.33
N VAL A 276 15.82 -14.99 13.72
CA VAL A 276 15.22 -15.02 15.06
C VAL A 276 14.53 -16.36 15.32
N ALA A 277 13.73 -16.86 14.38
CA ALA A 277 13.06 -18.16 14.50
C ALA A 277 14.06 -19.31 14.69
N ARG A 278 15.14 -19.30 13.90
CA ARG A 278 16.22 -20.30 14.00
C ARG A 278 16.93 -20.24 15.35
N ARG A 279 17.19 -19.03 15.87
CA ARG A 279 17.77 -18.84 17.20
C ARG A 279 16.87 -19.42 18.30
N ILE A 280 15.58 -19.09 18.29
CA ILE A 280 14.61 -19.59 19.27
C ILE A 280 14.53 -21.12 19.24
N LYS A 281 14.49 -21.74 18.04
CA LYS A 281 14.53 -23.20 17.89
C LYS A 281 15.80 -23.81 18.48
N ARG A 282 16.95 -23.16 18.31
CA ARG A 282 18.23 -23.62 18.86
C ARG A 282 18.22 -23.57 20.39
N GLU A 283 17.81 -22.44 20.97
CA GLU A 283 17.71 -22.26 22.42
C GLU A 283 16.73 -23.28 23.05
N ALA A 284 15.59 -23.54 22.40
CA ALA A 284 14.65 -24.57 22.84
C ALA A 284 15.25 -25.99 22.84
N ARG A 285 16.04 -26.34 21.81
CA ARG A 285 16.75 -27.64 21.73
C ARG A 285 17.87 -27.78 22.75
N GLU A 286 18.51 -26.67 23.13
CA GLU A 286 19.56 -26.66 24.16
C GLU A 286 18.95 -26.85 25.55
N MET A 287 17.84 -26.16 25.85
CA MET A 287 17.10 -26.36 27.10
C MET A 287 16.54 -27.79 27.25
N SER A 288 16.06 -28.41 26.17
CA SER A 288 15.56 -29.79 26.22
C SER A 288 16.64 -30.85 26.42
N LYS A 289 17.92 -30.50 26.35
CA LYS A 289 19.05 -31.42 26.65
C LYS A 289 19.50 -31.34 28.11
N ILE A 290 19.11 -30.28 28.83
CA ILE A 290 19.48 -30.04 30.23
C ILE A 290 18.50 -30.73 31.19
N ASN A 291 17.26 -30.96 30.75
CA ASN A 291 16.22 -31.71 31.48
C ASN A 291 16.20 -33.18 31.06
#